data_AF-A0AAE3QWY2-F1
#
_entry.id   AF-A0AAE3QWY2-F1
#
_cell.length_a   1.000
_cell.length_b   1.000
_cell.length_c   1.000
_cell.angle_alpha   90.00
_cell.angle_beta   90.00
_cell.angle_gamma   90.00
#
_symmetry.space_group_name_H-M   'P 1'
#
loop_
_entity.id
_entity.type
_entity.pdbx_description
1 polymer ?
#
loop_
_entity_poly.entity_id
_entity_poly.type
_entity_poly.pdbx_seq_one_letter_code
_entity_poly.pdbx_strand_id
1 'polypeptide(L)'
;METTQQPSPVPYALRYGLYAGLVLTIIGAILNITELSFNQAIGYLSTLLFWGAPIVAIILALKDFRQNNGGYLSLGQSIGLGTLLCVVMGLVSGIFTTLYVKVIDSSFAEKVIDNARRQMEEKGTMSDEQVDQAIEISRPFTEAMFTYSFIISPILYAIIGVIFSLIIGAIMKKDRDVFLQ
;
A
#
# COMPACT_ATOMS: atom_id res chain seq x y z
N MET A 1 -42.38 -7.80 -6.23
CA MET A 1 -41.32 -7.48 -5.25
C MET A 1 -40.07 -7.19 -6.06
N GLU A 2 -39.72 -5.93 -6.28
CA GLU A 2 -38.43 -5.60 -6.88
C GLU A 2 -37.36 -5.88 -5.84
N THR A 3 -36.59 -6.95 -6.04
CA THR A 3 -35.39 -7.18 -5.26
C THR A 3 -34.39 -6.09 -5.63
N THR A 4 -34.36 -5.00 -4.85
CA THR A 4 -33.33 -3.96 -5.03
C THR A 4 -31.97 -4.62 -4.79
N GLN A 5 -31.30 -5.06 -5.85
CA GLN A 5 -29.99 -5.68 -5.77
C GLN A 5 -29.04 -4.69 -5.10
N GLN A 6 -28.38 -5.12 -4.02
CA GLN A 6 -27.36 -4.29 -3.37
C GLN A 6 -26.21 -4.06 -4.36
N PRO A 7 -25.71 -2.82 -4.50
CA PRO A 7 -24.58 -2.55 -5.38
C PRO A 7 -23.36 -3.36 -4.95
N SER A 8 -22.57 -3.81 -5.93
CA SER A 8 -21.31 -4.51 -5.67
C SER A 8 -20.24 -3.51 -5.18
N PRO A 9 -19.44 -3.85 -4.15
CA PRO A 9 -18.32 -3.02 -3.70
C PRO A 9 -17.11 -3.04 -4.65
N VAL A 10 -17.04 -4.00 -5.57
CA VAL A 10 -15.87 -4.24 -6.44
C VAL A 10 -15.52 -3.04 -7.33
N PRO A 11 -16.45 -2.40 -8.06
CA PRO A 11 -16.10 -1.26 -8.92
C PRO A 11 -15.49 -0.09 -8.15
N TYR A 12 -15.94 0.16 -6.92
CA TYR A 12 -15.39 1.19 -6.05
C TYR A 12 -13.96 0.83 -5.61
N ALA A 13 -13.74 -0.41 -5.17
CA ALA A 13 -12.41 -0.88 -4.82
C ALA A 13 -11.42 -0.74 -5.98
N LEU A 14 -11.80 -1.17 -7.19
CA LEU A 14 -10.96 -1.09 -8.38
C LEU A 14 -10.67 0.36 -8.78
N ARG A 15 -11.69 1.22 -8.82
CA ARG A 15 -11.54 2.64 -9.21
C ARG A 15 -10.59 3.39 -8.27
N TYR A 16 -10.88 3.36 -6.97
CA TYR A 16 -10.06 4.09 -5.99
C TYR A 16 -8.68 3.46 -5.80
N GLY A 17 -8.57 2.13 -5.89
CA GLY A 17 -7.29 1.41 -5.82
C GLY A 17 -6.38 1.76 -7.00
N LEU A 18 -6.93 1.83 -8.21
CA LEU A 18 -6.19 2.25 -9.40
C LEU A 18 -5.72 3.70 -9.29
N TYR A 19 -6.61 4.64 -8.91
CA TYR A 19 -6.21 6.04 -8.77
C TYR A 19 -5.14 6.23 -7.70
N ALA A 20 -5.36 5.70 -6.50
CA ALA A 20 -4.41 5.84 -5.39
C ALA A 20 -3.08 5.14 -5.71
N GLY A 21 -3.14 3.93 -6.28
CA GLY A 21 -1.97 3.17 -6.71
C GLY A 21 -1.15 3.91 -7.77
N LEU A 22 -1.80 4.42 -8.82
CA LEU A 22 -1.11 5.17 -9.89
C LEU A 22 -0.48 6.46 -9.36
N VAL A 23 -1.21 7.24 -8.58
CA VAL A 23 -0.69 8.51 -8.02
C VAL A 23 0.54 8.26 -7.15
N LEU A 24 0.47 7.30 -6.21
CA LEU A 24 1.61 6.96 -5.36
C LEU A 24 2.79 6.42 -6.15
N THR A 25 2.54 5.55 -7.12
CA THR A 25 3.59 4.98 -7.96
C THR A 25 4.28 6.05 -8.80
N ILE A 26 3.55 7.01 -9.36
CA ILE A 26 4.14 8.14 -10.11
C ILE A 26 5.01 9.00 -9.18
N ILE A 27 4.53 9.31 -7.98
CA ILE A 27 5.33 10.05 -6.98
C ILE A 27 6.61 9.27 -6.66
N GLY A 28 6.50 7.98 -6.33
CA GLY A 28 7.65 7.13 -6.04
C GLY A 28 8.64 7.02 -7.20
N ALA A 29 8.14 6.92 -8.44
CA ALA A 29 8.95 6.92 -9.65
C ALA A 29 9.78 8.19 -9.78
N ILE A 30 9.14 9.36 -9.62
CA ILE A 30 9.82 10.66 -9.68
C ILE A 30 10.90 10.73 -8.60
N LEU A 31 10.60 10.34 -7.36
CA LEU A 31 11.56 10.36 -6.26
C LEU A 31 12.76 9.44 -6.52
N ASN A 32 12.55 8.27 -7.10
CA ASN A 32 13.61 7.33 -7.43
C ASN A 32 14.48 7.83 -8.59
N ILE A 33 13.86 8.35 -9.67
CA ILE A 33 14.58 8.87 -10.85
C ILE A 33 15.40 10.12 -10.51
N THR A 34 14.90 10.96 -9.60
CA THR A 34 15.60 12.18 -9.13
C THR A 34 16.60 11.92 -8.00
N GLU A 35 16.77 10.65 -7.60
CA GLU A 35 17.60 10.21 -6.47
C GLU A 35 17.24 10.87 -5.11
N LEU A 36 16.04 11.47 -5.02
CA LEU A 36 15.51 12.08 -3.81
C LEU A 36 14.97 11.05 -2.82
N SER A 37 14.79 9.80 -3.23
CA SER A 37 14.28 8.73 -2.38
C SER A 37 15.18 8.41 -1.17
N PHE A 38 16.46 8.79 -1.22
CA PHE A 38 17.41 8.63 -0.11
C PHE A 38 17.55 9.88 0.78
N ASN A 39 16.88 10.98 0.44
CA ASN A 39 16.89 12.18 1.28
C ASN A 39 16.04 11.96 2.54
N GLN A 40 16.61 12.24 3.72
CA GLN A 40 15.94 11.99 5.00
C GLN A 40 14.60 12.72 5.16
N ALA A 41 14.52 14.00 4.77
CA ALA A 41 13.28 14.76 4.86
C ALA A 41 12.19 14.21 3.93
N ILE A 42 12.58 13.81 2.72
CA ILE A 42 11.70 13.13 1.75
C ILE A 42 11.30 11.73 2.25
N GLY A 43 12.17 11.05 3.01
CA GLY A 43 11.88 9.76 3.61
C GLY A 43 10.70 9.82 4.59
N TYR A 44 10.61 10.88 5.41
CA TYR A 44 9.46 11.11 6.29
C TYR A 44 8.17 11.35 5.50
N LEU A 45 8.22 12.15 4.45
CA LEU A 45 7.07 12.38 3.57
C LEU A 45 6.62 11.09 2.87
N SER A 46 7.57 10.30 2.37
CA SER A 46 7.30 9.03 1.70
C SER A 46 6.65 8.03 2.67
N THR A 47 7.13 7.98 3.92
CA THR A 47 6.52 7.17 4.99
C THR A 47 5.09 7.61 5.28
N LEU A 48 4.84 8.92 5.40
CA LEU A 48 3.51 9.46 5.64
C LEU A 48 2.56 9.14 4.48
N LEU A 49 3.02 9.24 3.24
CA LEU A 49 2.22 8.90 2.05
C LEU A 49 1.91 7.40 2.00
N PHE A 50 2.89 6.54 2.28
CA PHE A 50 2.71 5.08 2.27
C PHE A 50 1.61 4.63 3.25
N TRP A 51 1.60 5.18 4.46
CA TRP A 51 0.60 4.82 5.48
C TRP A 51 -0.71 5.60 5.35
N GLY A 52 -0.64 6.87 4.95
CA GLY A 52 -1.80 7.77 4.89
C GLY A 52 -2.66 7.58 3.65
N ALA A 53 -2.07 7.31 2.49
CA ALA A 53 -2.82 7.23 1.25
C ALA A 53 -3.81 6.05 1.20
N PRO A 54 -3.48 4.83 1.66
CA PRO A 54 -4.47 3.74 1.79
C PRO A 54 -5.65 4.14 2.69
N ILE A 55 -5.40 4.82 3.81
CA ILE A 55 -6.46 5.27 4.74
C ILE A 55 -7.42 6.23 4.02
N VAL A 56 -6.88 7.26 3.35
CA VAL A 56 -7.68 8.24 2.61
C VAL A 56 -8.47 7.55 1.49
N ALA A 57 -7.81 6.69 0.71
CA ALA A 57 -8.46 5.97 -0.39
C ALA A 57 -9.60 5.08 0.09
N ILE A 58 -9.41 4.33 1.19
CA ILE A 58 -10.45 3.49 1.80
C ILE A 58 -11.62 4.35 2.27
N ILE A 59 -11.38 5.45 2.99
CA ILE A 59 -12.46 6.34 3.48
C ILE A 59 -13.30 6.87 2.31
N LEU A 60 -12.64 7.36 1.25
CA LEU A 60 -13.33 7.89 0.07
C LEU A 60 -14.15 6.81 -0.63
N ALA A 61 -13.56 5.62 -0.84
CA ALA A 61 -14.23 4.52 -1.52
C ALA A 61 -15.43 3.97 -0.71
N LEU A 62 -15.30 3.85 0.62
CA LEU A 62 -16.39 3.44 1.50
C LEU A 62 -17.50 4.48 1.57
N LYS A 63 -17.15 5.78 1.58
CA LYS A 63 -18.14 6.87 1.57
C LYS A 63 -18.94 6.86 0.28
N ASP A 64 -18.28 6.73 -0.86
CA ASP A 64 -18.90 6.66 -2.18
C ASP A 64 -19.80 5.42 -2.30
N PHE A 65 -19.28 4.24 -1.93
CA PHE A 65 -20.07 3.01 -1.90
C PHE A 65 -21.30 3.15 -0.99
N ARG A 66 -21.13 3.67 0.23
CA ARG A 66 -22.22 3.84 1.20
C ARG A 66 -23.31 4.78 0.68
N GLN A 67 -22.94 5.88 0.01
CA GLN A 67 -23.91 6.80 -0.59
C GLN A 67 -24.76 6.11 -1.65
N ASN A 68 -24.14 5.28 -2.49
CA ASN A 68 -24.83 4.53 -3.54
C ASN A 68 -25.53 3.25 -3.02
N ASN A 69 -25.23 2.80 -1.81
CA ASN A 69 -25.87 1.66 -1.15
C ASN A 69 -27.00 2.09 -0.18
N GLY A 70 -27.64 3.22 -0.44
CA GLY A 70 -28.77 3.72 0.37
C GLY A 70 -28.36 4.18 1.77
N GLY A 71 -27.09 4.56 1.97
CA GLY A 71 -26.55 4.99 3.25
C GLY A 71 -26.10 3.85 4.16
N TYR A 72 -26.13 2.60 3.69
CA TYR A 72 -25.77 1.42 4.45
C TYR A 72 -24.38 0.89 4.10
N LEU A 73 -23.71 0.32 5.10
CA LEU A 73 -22.39 -0.27 4.96
C LEU A 73 -22.21 -1.34 6.03
N SER A 74 -22.07 -2.60 5.61
CA SER A 74 -21.72 -3.69 6.52
C SER A 74 -20.20 -3.76 6.74
N LEU A 75 -19.80 -4.41 7.84
CA LEU A 75 -18.37 -4.61 8.12
C LEU A 75 -17.71 -5.50 7.05
N GLY A 76 -18.40 -6.56 6.60
CA GLY A 76 -17.89 -7.43 5.53
C GLY A 76 -17.70 -6.70 4.20
N GLN A 77 -18.63 -5.80 3.83
CA GLN A 77 -18.48 -4.93 2.66
C GLN A 77 -17.28 -3.99 2.82
N SER A 78 -17.06 -3.47 4.03
CA SER A 78 -15.93 -2.58 4.31
C SER A 78 -14.60 -3.31 4.15
N ILE A 79 -14.47 -4.49 4.76
CA ILE A 79 -13.25 -5.31 4.70
C ILE A 79 -12.97 -5.75 3.27
N GLY A 80 -13.98 -6.28 2.57
CA GLY A 80 -13.83 -6.73 1.18
C GLY A 80 -13.41 -5.59 0.24
N LEU A 81 -14.07 -4.44 0.35
CA LEU A 81 -13.77 -3.26 -0.47
C LEU A 81 -12.35 -2.75 -0.20
N GLY A 82 -12.00 -2.51 1.07
CA GLY A 82 -10.70 -1.94 1.42
C GLY A 82 -9.53 -2.90 1.15
N THR A 83 -9.72 -4.21 1.36
CA THR A 83 -8.72 -5.23 1.02
C THR A 83 -8.46 -5.25 -0.48
N LEU A 84 -9.50 -5.35 -1.30
CA LEU A 84 -9.35 -5.37 -2.76
C LEU A 84 -8.75 -4.07 -3.30
N LEU A 85 -9.16 -2.92 -2.74
CA LEU A 85 -8.58 -1.63 -3.06
C LEU A 85 -7.07 -1.63 -2.84
N CYS A 86 -6.60 -2.06 -1.67
CA CYS A 86 -5.18 -2.10 -1.36
C CYS A 86 -4.45 -3.15 -2.21
N VAL A 87 -5.04 -4.32 -2.49
CA VAL A 87 -4.46 -5.30 -3.43
C VAL A 87 -4.19 -4.67 -4.79
N VAL A 88 -5.13 -3.88 -5.33
CA VAL A 88 -4.94 -3.17 -6.59
C VAL A 88 -3.80 -2.13 -6.48
N MET A 89 -3.74 -1.38 -5.38
CA MET A 89 -2.62 -0.45 -5.14
C MET A 89 -1.27 -1.19 -5.12
N GLY A 90 -1.19 -2.29 -4.38
CA GLY A 90 0.00 -3.13 -4.27
C GLY A 90 0.39 -3.76 -5.60
N LEU A 91 -0.57 -4.12 -6.45
CA LEU A 91 -0.31 -4.64 -7.79
C LEU A 91 0.27 -3.58 -8.72
N VAL A 92 -0.33 -2.38 -8.76
CA VAL A 92 0.18 -1.27 -9.55
C VAL A 92 1.60 -0.90 -9.12
N SER A 93 1.82 -0.76 -7.81
CA SER A 93 3.15 -0.47 -7.24
C SER A 93 4.14 -1.59 -7.52
N GLY A 94 3.76 -2.85 -7.30
CA GLY A 94 4.64 -4.00 -7.48
C GLY A 94 5.08 -4.20 -8.93
N ILE A 95 4.16 -4.04 -9.89
CA ILE A 95 4.49 -4.09 -11.32
C ILE A 95 5.51 -3.01 -11.66
N PHE A 96 5.28 -1.78 -11.22
CA PHE A 96 6.19 -0.67 -11.49
C PHE A 96 7.55 -0.87 -10.84
N THR A 97 7.62 -1.27 -9.58
CA THR A 97 8.87 -1.53 -8.87
C THR A 97 9.68 -2.62 -9.56
N THR A 98 9.03 -3.73 -9.93
CA THR A 98 9.71 -4.80 -10.68
C THR A 98 10.22 -4.32 -12.04
N LEU A 99 9.46 -3.49 -12.76
CA LEU A 99 9.91 -2.88 -14.01
C LEU A 99 11.09 -1.92 -13.79
N TYR A 100 11.01 -1.10 -12.74
CA TYR A 100 12.05 -0.15 -12.38
C TYR A 100 13.39 -0.85 -12.15
N VAL A 101 13.43 -1.88 -11.30
CA VAL A 101 14.68 -2.58 -10.98
C VAL A 101 15.18 -3.53 -12.06
N LYS A 102 14.33 -3.93 -13.02
CA LYS A 102 14.76 -4.80 -14.13
C LYS A 102 15.16 -4.03 -15.38
N VAL A 103 14.59 -2.86 -15.60
CA VAL A 103 14.69 -2.14 -16.89
C VAL A 103 15.29 -0.74 -16.72
N ILE A 104 14.98 -0.04 -15.63
CA ILE A 104 15.36 1.37 -15.46
C ILE A 104 16.68 1.49 -14.68
N ASP A 105 16.75 0.91 -13.49
CA ASP A 105 17.95 0.94 -12.63
C ASP A 105 18.12 -0.40 -11.89
N SER A 106 18.94 -1.29 -12.46
CA SER A 106 19.26 -2.59 -11.87
C SER A 106 20.13 -2.50 -10.61
N SER A 107 20.77 -1.36 -10.36
CA SER A 107 21.56 -1.13 -9.15
C SER A 107 20.71 -0.62 -7.98
N PHE A 108 19.42 -0.35 -8.19
CA PHE A 108 18.58 0.27 -7.16
C PHE A 108 18.50 -0.53 -5.86
N ALA A 109 18.40 -1.86 -5.94
CA ALA A 109 18.39 -2.71 -4.75
C ALA A 109 19.71 -2.56 -3.95
N GLU A 110 20.85 -2.50 -4.64
CA GLU A 110 22.16 -2.25 -4.01
C GLU A 110 22.20 -0.88 -3.34
N LYS A 111 21.75 0.17 -4.04
CA LYS A 111 21.67 1.53 -3.49
C LYS A 111 20.85 1.59 -2.19
N VAL A 112 19.76 0.83 -2.12
CA VAL A 112 18.94 0.71 -0.90
C VAL A 112 19.71 0.03 0.23
N ILE A 113 20.45 -1.04 -0.06
CA ILE A 113 21.27 -1.77 0.92
C ILE A 113 22.40 -0.89 1.44
N ASP A 114 23.11 -0.18 0.56
CA ASP A 114 24.18 0.75 0.93
C ASP A 114 23.65 1.91 1.76
N ASN A 115 22.45 2.40 1.45
CA ASN A 115 21.80 3.44 2.25
C ASN A 115 21.36 2.93 3.63
N ALA A 116 20.93 1.67 3.74
CA ALA A 116 20.60 1.05 5.01
C ALA A 116 21.85 0.87 5.89
N ARG A 117 22.98 0.44 5.30
CA ARG A 117 24.28 0.35 5.96
C ARG A 117 24.70 1.70 6.55
N ARG A 118 24.73 2.75 5.72
CA ARG A 118 25.10 4.11 6.14
C ARG A 118 24.25 4.59 7.31
N GLN A 119 22.94 4.35 7.28
CA GLN A 119 22.05 4.71 8.40
C GLN A 119 22.31 3.91 9.69
N MET A 120 22.79 2.67 9.61
CA MET A 120 23.16 1.89 10.80
C MET A 120 24.47 2.39 11.40
N GLU A 121 25.46 2.70 10.56
CA GLU A 121 26.74 3.27 10.95
C GLU A 121 26.54 4.66 11.59
N GLU A 122 25.72 5.53 10.98
CA GLU A 122 25.38 6.86 11.51
C GLU A 122 24.68 6.81 12.87
N LYS A 123 23.89 5.77 13.15
CA LYS A 123 23.28 5.57 14.48
C LYS A 123 24.31 5.22 15.55
N GLY A 124 25.42 4.60 15.17
CA GLY A 124 26.52 4.23 16.09
C GLY A 124 26.14 3.24 17.19
N THR A 125 25.02 2.52 17.06
CA THR A 125 24.54 1.56 18.07
C THR A 125 25.04 0.12 17.88
N MET A 126 25.76 -0.13 16.79
CA MET A 126 26.22 -1.46 16.37
C MET A 126 27.71 -1.40 16.03
N SER A 127 28.47 -2.47 16.29
CA SER A 127 29.83 -2.59 15.76
C SER A 127 29.82 -2.84 14.25
N ASP A 128 30.93 -2.57 13.57
CA ASP A 128 31.07 -2.80 12.13
C ASP A 128 30.73 -4.26 11.75
N GLU A 129 31.21 -5.22 12.54
CA GLU A 129 30.91 -6.65 12.38
C GLU A 129 29.40 -6.95 12.48
N GLN A 130 28.69 -6.27 13.40
CA GLN A 130 27.24 -6.42 13.54
C GLN A 130 26.48 -5.79 12.37
N VAL A 131 26.98 -4.67 11.84
CA VAL A 131 26.40 -4.03 10.64
C VAL A 131 26.58 -4.94 9.44
N ASP A 132 27.77 -5.49 9.23
CA ASP A 132 28.07 -6.43 8.14
C ASP A 132 27.16 -7.65 8.19
N GLN A 133 27.03 -8.28 9.36
CA GLN A 133 26.16 -9.42 9.55
C GLN A 133 24.68 -9.07 9.27
N ALA A 134 24.20 -7.91 9.72
CA ALA A 134 22.83 -7.47 9.46
C ALA A 134 22.57 -7.23 7.96
N ILE A 135 23.52 -6.65 7.25
CA ILE A 135 23.45 -6.44 5.80
C ILE A 135 23.48 -7.76 5.05
N GLU A 136 24.38 -8.68 5.40
CA GLU A 136 24.50 -9.99 4.75
C GLU A 136 23.18 -10.79 4.85
N ILE A 137 22.57 -10.81 6.04
CA ILE A 137 21.30 -11.52 6.27
C ILE A 137 20.14 -10.86 5.51
N SER A 138 20.09 -9.53 5.44
CA SER A 138 18.95 -8.79 4.87
C SER A 138 19.04 -8.59 3.35
N ARG A 139 20.24 -8.63 2.77
CA ARG A 139 20.51 -8.46 1.34
C ARG A 139 19.64 -9.33 0.43
N PRO A 140 19.63 -10.67 0.55
CA PRO A 140 18.85 -11.52 -0.37
C PRO A 140 17.35 -11.26 -0.24
N PHE A 141 16.87 -10.90 0.96
CA PHE A 141 15.48 -10.52 1.17
C PHE A 141 15.15 -9.20 0.48
N THR A 142 16.02 -8.18 0.61
CA THR A 142 15.86 -6.89 -0.05
C THR A 142 15.85 -7.04 -1.57
N GLU A 143 16.80 -7.78 -2.13
CA GLU A 143 16.86 -8.06 -3.57
C GLU A 143 15.61 -8.79 -4.06
N ALA A 144 15.13 -9.79 -3.32
CA ALA A 144 13.89 -10.50 -3.65
C ALA A 144 12.66 -9.60 -3.56
N MET A 145 12.58 -8.73 -2.54
CA MET A 145 11.48 -7.79 -2.34
C MET A 145 11.31 -6.86 -3.54
N PHE A 146 12.40 -6.34 -4.10
CA PHE A 146 12.34 -5.49 -5.29
C PHE A 146 12.11 -6.30 -6.58
N THR A 147 12.84 -7.41 -6.75
CA THR A 147 12.78 -8.24 -7.97
C THR A 147 11.41 -8.89 -8.18
N TYR A 148 10.78 -9.34 -7.10
CA TYR A 148 9.48 -10.02 -7.09
C TYR A 148 8.36 -9.14 -6.51
N SER A 149 8.55 -7.82 -6.51
CA SER A 149 7.59 -6.86 -5.97
C SER A 149 6.19 -7.02 -6.58
N PHE A 150 6.06 -7.41 -7.86
CA PHE A 150 4.76 -7.67 -8.48
C PHE A 150 3.91 -8.75 -7.79
N ILE A 151 4.54 -9.72 -7.09
CA ILE A 151 3.86 -10.75 -6.30
C ILE A 151 3.75 -10.31 -4.84
N ILE A 152 4.84 -9.79 -4.28
CA ILE A 152 4.94 -9.52 -2.85
C ILE A 152 4.08 -8.32 -2.44
N SER A 153 4.11 -7.25 -3.23
CA SER A 153 3.41 -6.00 -2.89
C SER A 153 1.89 -6.17 -2.77
N PRO A 154 1.16 -6.85 -3.68
CA PRO A 154 -0.27 -7.14 -3.49
C PRO A 154 -0.58 -7.83 -2.17
N ILE A 155 0.26 -8.78 -1.74
CA ILE A 155 0.06 -9.56 -0.51
C ILE A 155 0.23 -8.66 0.72
N LEU A 156 1.31 -7.87 0.77
CA LEU A 156 1.56 -6.95 1.89
C LEU A 156 0.47 -5.88 1.97
N TYR A 157 0.05 -5.32 0.84
CA TYR A 157 -1.03 -4.36 0.79
C TYR A 157 -2.39 -4.99 1.15
N ALA A 158 -2.62 -6.28 0.86
CA ALA A 158 -3.83 -6.96 1.33
C ALA A 158 -3.92 -6.95 2.86
N ILE A 159 -2.82 -7.22 3.55
CA ILE A 159 -2.76 -7.20 5.02
C ILE A 159 -3.06 -5.79 5.54
N ILE A 160 -2.43 -4.76 4.96
CA ILE A 160 -2.71 -3.35 5.29
C ILE A 160 -4.18 -3.01 5.05
N GLY A 161 -4.72 -3.44 3.91
CA GLY A 161 -6.11 -3.23 3.52
C GLY A 161 -7.07 -3.84 4.52
N VAL A 162 -6.85 -5.08 4.96
CA VAL A 162 -7.66 -5.74 6.00
C VAL A 162 -7.64 -4.93 7.29
N ILE A 163 -6.45 -4.56 7.79
CA ILE A 163 -6.31 -3.85 9.07
C ILE A 163 -7.02 -2.49 9.03
N PHE A 164 -6.74 -1.68 8.01
CA PHE A 164 -7.30 -0.33 7.92
C PHE A 164 -8.80 -0.35 7.63
N SER A 165 -9.26 -1.23 6.75
CA SER A 165 -10.68 -1.35 6.44
C SER A 165 -11.51 -1.91 7.59
N LEU A 166 -10.92 -2.72 8.47
CA LEU A 166 -11.57 -3.17 9.69
C LEU A 166 -11.80 -1.99 10.64
N ILE A 167 -10.77 -1.17 10.87
CA ILE A 167 -10.86 0.00 11.77
C ILE A 167 -11.83 1.04 11.19
N ILE A 168 -11.64 1.44 9.93
CA ILE A 168 -12.47 2.46 9.27
C ILE A 168 -13.90 1.94 9.10
N GLY A 169 -14.07 0.68 8.70
CA GLY A 169 -15.36 0.03 8.55
C GLY A 169 -16.13 -0.05 9.86
N ALA A 170 -15.47 -0.35 10.98
CA ALA A 170 -16.10 -0.35 12.30
C ALA A 170 -16.66 1.04 12.69
N ILE A 171 -15.95 2.11 12.34
CA ILE A 171 -16.38 3.50 12.60
C ILE A 171 -17.52 3.90 11.65
N MET A 172 -17.46 3.51 10.38
CA MET A 172 -18.38 3.94 9.33
C MET A 172 -19.61 3.03 9.17
N LYS A 173 -19.67 1.91 9.89
CA LYS A 173 -20.72 0.89 9.77
C LYS A 173 -22.12 1.49 9.96
N LYS A 174 -23.06 1.08 9.12
CA LYS A 174 -24.50 1.31 9.31
C LYS A 174 -25.29 0.13 8.75
N ASP A 175 -25.89 -0.65 9.64
CA ASP A 175 -26.67 -1.83 9.28
C ASP A 175 -28.04 -1.46 8.69
N ARG A 176 -28.57 -2.32 7.82
CA ARG A 176 -29.97 -2.25 7.41
C ARG A 176 -30.83 -2.89 8.50
N ASP A 177 -31.89 -2.19 8.92
CA ASP A 177 -32.88 -2.79 9.80
C ASP A 177 -33.58 -3.95 9.07
N VAL A 178 -33.42 -5.14 9.62
CA VAL A 178 -33.96 -6.40 9.06
C VAL A 178 -35.48 -6.46 9.20
N PHE A 179 -36.08 -5.56 9.99
CA PHE A 179 -37.50 -5.56 10.36
C PHE A 179 -38.36 -4.54 9.60
N LEU A 180 -37.78 -3.76 8.68
CA LEU A 180 -38.51 -2.75 7.86
C LEU A 180 -38.44 -3.04 6.35
N GLN A 181 -38.23 -4.30 5.96
CA GLN A 181 -38.26 -4.76 4.56
C GLN A 181 -39.56 -5.50 4.24
#